data_AF-A0A0M0KNX5-F1
#
_entry.id   AF-A0A0M0KNX5-F1
#
_cell.length_a   1.000
_cell.length_b   1.000
_cell.length_c   1.000
_cell.angle_alpha   90.00
_cell.angle_beta   90.00
_cell.angle_gamma   90.00
#
_symmetry.space_group_name_H-M   'P 1'
#
loop_
_entity.id
_entity.type
_entity.pdbx_description
1 polymer ?
#
loop_
_entity_poly.entity_id
_entity_poly.type
_entity_poly.pdbx_seq_one_letter_code
_entity_poly.pdbx_strand_id
1 'polypeptide(L)'
;MKKFGFLLLITLLATSLVACQKGKDYPEGKDTVESYQNGRYQILKVTDTVTQSLGLVDLKTSETITFPISSYLKEKSIVLVKGPNEFVIIDIKTNKLKKYSTPNKIPEKYQSIFKKMK
;
A
#
# COMPACT_ATOMS: atom_id res chain seq x y z
N MET A 1 18.05 38.72 31.05
CA MET A 1 18.18 37.24 31.02
C MET A 1 16.87 36.51 30.67
N LYS A 2 15.67 37.00 31.04
CA LYS A 2 14.38 36.35 30.73
C LYS A 2 14.01 36.19 29.23
N LYS A 3 14.59 37.00 28.33
CA LYS A 3 14.30 36.97 26.89
C LYS A 3 15.02 35.84 26.11
N PHE A 4 16.13 35.32 26.65
CA PHE A 4 16.89 34.25 26.00
C PHE A 4 16.20 32.88 26.11
N GLY A 5 15.56 32.60 27.25
CA GLY A 5 14.83 31.35 27.45
C GLY A 5 13.63 31.20 26.51
N PHE A 6 12.95 32.31 26.21
CA PHE A 6 11.81 32.30 25.29
C PHE A 6 12.23 32.07 23.84
N LEU A 7 13.35 32.65 23.41
CA LEU A 7 13.92 32.42 22.09
C LEU A 7 14.34 30.95 21.91
N LEU A 8 14.93 30.37 22.96
CA LEU A 8 15.39 28.97 22.97
C LEU A 8 14.20 27.99 22.91
N LEU A 9 13.10 28.31 23.61
CA LEU A 9 11.87 27.53 23.58
C LEU A 9 11.22 27.53 22.18
N ILE A 10 11.19 28.68 21.50
CA ILE A 10 10.66 28.80 20.13
C ILE A 10 11.51 28.00 19.16
N THR A 11 12.84 28.04 19.28
CA THR A 11 13.72 27.24 18.40
C THR A 11 13.57 25.74 18.59
N LEU A 12 13.35 25.26 19.82
CA LEU A 12 13.08 23.84 20.10
C LEU A 12 11.71 23.39 19.57
N LEU A 13 10.69 24.27 19.66
CA LEU A 13 9.37 24.00 19.10
C LEU A 13 9.41 23.98 17.56
N ALA A 14 10.18 24.87 16.93
CA ALA A 14 10.36 24.90 15.49
C ALA A 14 11.10 23.66 14.96
N THR A 15 12.15 23.19 15.62
CA THR A 15 12.91 22.01 15.17
C THR A 15 12.15 20.69 15.35
N SER A 16 11.32 20.58 16.40
CA SER A 16 10.44 19.42 16.60
C SER A 16 9.31 19.32 15.56
N LEU A 17 8.77 20.45 15.11
CA LEU A 17 7.77 20.48 14.02
C LEU A 17 8.37 20.05 12.67
N VAL A 18 9.63 20.40 12.41
CA VAL A 18 10.34 20.00 11.17
C VAL A 18 10.77 18.53 11.21
N ALA A 19 11.14 18.00 12.39
CA ALA A 19 11.53 16.60 12.56
C ALA A 19 10.37 15.59 12.39
N CYS A 20 9.12 16.05 12.50
CA CYS A 20 7.94 15.20 12.38
C CYS A 20 7.52 14.89 10.93
N GLN A 21 8.27 15.37 9.93
CA GLN A 21 7.99 15.16 8.51
C GLN A 21 8.87 14.09 7.84
N LYS A 22 9.52 13.21 8.60
CA LYS A 22 10.08 11.99 7.99
C LYS A 22 8.94 11.04 7.68
N GLY A 23 8.39 11.17 6.47
CA GLY A 23 7.68 10.08 5.82
C GLY A 23 8.53 8.82 5.95
N LYS A 24 7.89 7.72 6.34
CA LYS A 24 8.54 6.40 6.32
C LYS A 24 8.73 6.03 4.85
N ASP A 25 9.75 6.60 4.22
CA ASP A 25 10.16 6.25 2.87
C ASP A 25 10.80 4.87 2.96
N TYR A 26 9.97 3.84 2.86
CA TYR A 26 10.45 2.49 2.63
C TYR A 26 11.19 2.51 1.28
N PRO A 27 12.48 2.16 1.22
CA PRO A 27 13.27 2.29 -0.01
C PRO A 27 12.65 1.42 -1.10
N GLU A 28 12.37 2.04 -2.25
CA GLU A 28 11.75 1.35 -3.38
C GLU A 28 12.63 0.19 -3.86
N GLY A 29 12.01 -0.94 -4.22
CA GLY A 29 12.64 -1.99 -5.01
C GLY A 29 13.32 -3.13 -4.25
N LYS A 30 13.60 -2.99 -2.95
CA LYS A 30 14.32 -4.06 -2.20
C LYS A 30 13.46 -5.31 -2.01
N ASP A 31 12.26 -5.14 -1.50
CA ASP A 31 11.32 -6.25 -1.28
C ASP A 31 10.20 -6.27 -2.35
N THR A 32 10.30 -5.42 -3.38
CA THR A 32 9.29 -5.30 -4.45
C THR A 32 9.31 -6.53 -5.35
N VAL A 33 8.18 -7.23 -5.41
CA VAL A 33 7.92 -8.33 -6.36
C VAL A 33 7.41 -7.77 -7.68
N GLU A 34 6.41 -6.89 -7.61
CA GLU A 34 5.86 -6.23 -8.80
C GLU A 34 5.36 -4.83 -8.46
N SER A 35 5.41 -3.94 -9.45
CA SER A 35 4.94 -2.58 -9.32
C SER A 35 3.93 -2.24 -10.43
N TYR A 36 2.92 -1.45 -10.06
CA TYR A 36 1.86 -0.98 -10.95
C TYR A 36 1.70 0.52 -10.81
N GLN A 37 1.14 1.16 -11.84
CA GLN A 37 0.89 2.61 -11.84
C GLN A 37 2.17 3.44 -11.58
N ASN A 38 3.25 3.15 -12.32
CA ASN A 38 4.53 3.87 -12.21
C ASN A 38 5.11 3.90 -10.78
N GLY A 39 5.02 2.81 -10.03
CA GLY A 39 5.56 2.78 -8.67
C GLY A 39 4.51 2.90 -7.57
N ARG A 40 3.32 3.47 -7.84
CA ARG A 40 2.33 3.78 -6.79
C ARG A 40 1.91 2.56 -5.99
N TYR A 41 1.51 1.49 -6.66
CA TYR A 41 1.09 0.26 -6.01
C TYR A 41 2.18 -0.78 -6.15
N GLN A 42 2.58 -1.39 -5.04
CA GLN A 42 3.61 -2.42 -5.05
C GLN A 42 3.17 -3.66 -4.31
N ILE A 43 3.49 -4.82 -4.88
CA ILE A 43 3.47 -6.09 -4.17
C ILE A 43 4.84 -6.26 -3.54
N LEU A 44 4.89 -6.33 -2.22
CA LEU A 44 6.12 -6.46 -1.44
C LEU A 44 6.18 -7.84 -0.79
N LYS A 45 7.40 -8.40 -0.67
CA LYS A 45 7.68 -9.50 0.25
C LYS A 45 7.69 -8.95 1.67
N VAL A 46 6.72 -9.35 2.47
CA VAL A 46 6.67 -9.04 3.90
C VAL A 46 7.14 -10.27 4.65
N THR A 47 8.24 -10.13 5.38
CA THR A 47 8.72 -11.16 6.29
C THR A 47 8.10 -10.89 7.65
N ASP A 48 7.15 -11.72 8.06
CA ASP A 48 6.80 -11.82 9.47
C ASP A 48 7.71 -12.88 10.12
N THR A 49 7.88 -12.79 11.44
CA THR A 49 8.73 -13.60 12.32
C THR A 49 8.69 -15.12 12.10
N VAL A 50 7.70 -15.64 11.36
CA VAL A 50 7.51 -17.06 11.08
C VAL A 50 7.34 -17.38 9.59
N THR A 51 6.90 -16.44 8.75
CA THR A 51 6.55 -16.72 7.34
C THR A 51 6.83 -15.54 6.40
N GLN A 52 7.31 -15.86 5.19
CA GLN A 52 7.36 -14.91 4.09
C GLN A 52 6.02 -14.90 3.37
N SER A 53 5.39 -13.73 3.28
CA SER A 53 4.11 -13.52 2.59
C SER A 53 4.17 -12.30 1.69
N LEU A 54 3.20 -12.16 0.79
CA LEU A 54 3.11 -10.99 -0.09
C LEU A 54 2.08 -9.99 0.45
N GLY A 55 2.36 -8.70 0.33
CA GLY A 55 1.44 -7.62 0.69
C GLY A 55 1.31 -6.59 -0.42
N LEU A 56 0.11 -6.05 -0.62
CA LEU A 56 -0.14 -4.94 -1.56
C LEU A 56 -0.10 -3.64 -0.78
N VAL A 57 0.74 -2.71 -1.20
CA VAL A 57 0.93 -1.42 -0.53
C VAL A 57 0.69 -0.28 -1.51
N ASP A 58 0.00 0.77 -1.06
CA ASP A 58 -0.02 2.07 -1.76
C ASP A 58 1.13 2.91 -1.21
N LEU A 59 2.18 3.11 -2.01
CA LEU A 59 3.33 3.91 -1.60
C LEU A 59 2.97 5.38 -1.40
N LYS A 60 1.89 5.88 -2.04
CA LYS A 60 1.46 7.27 -1.85
C LYS A 60 0.93 7.53 -0.45
N THR A 61 0.21 6.57 0.13
CA THR A 61 -0.38 6.70 1.48
C THR A 61 0.41 5.94 2.54
N SER A 62 1.41 5.15 2.13
CA SER A 62 2.14 4.21 2.98
C SER A 62 1.23 3.19 3.69
N GLU A 63 0.06 2.90 3.10
CA GLU A 63 -0.92 1.98 3.67
C GLU A 63 -0.82 0.59 3.02
N THR A 64 -0.85 -0.44 3.85
CA THR A 64 -1.08 -1.81 3.40
C THR A 64 -2.54 -1.95 2.97
N ILE A 65 -2.74 -2.17 1.68
CA ILE A 65 -4.07 -2.34 1.08
C ILE A 65 -4.61 -3.73 1.40
N THR A 66 -3.80 -4.78 1.22
CA THR A 66 -4.18 -6.16 1.54
C THR A 66 -2.95 -6.97 1.94
N PHE A 67 -3.10 -7.81 2.96
CA PHE A 67 -2.06 -8.72 3.45
C PHE A 67 -2.70 -9.86 4.28
N PRO A 68 -2.25 -11.11 4.14
CA PRO A 68 -1.40 -11.61 3.05
C PRO A 68 -2.17 -11.67 1.73
N ILE A 69 -1.48 -11.52 0.61
CA ILE A 69 -2.03 -11.82 -0.72
C ILE A 69 -1.95 -13.32 -0.93
N SER A 70 -3.08 -13.95 -1.26
CA SER A 70 -3.11 -15.34 -1.72
C SER A 70 -2.70 -15.46 -3.18
N SER A 71 -3.21 -14.56 -4.02
CA SER A 71 -2.93 -14.55 -5.46
C SER A 71 -3.15 -13.16 -6.05
N TYR A 72 -2.47 -12.87 -7.17
CA TYR A 72 -2.71 -11.68 -7.98
C TYR A 72 -2.56 -12.00 -9.47
N LEU A 73 -3.25 -11.23 -10.31
CA LEU A 73 -3.21 -11.35 -11.76
C LEU A 73 -3.31 -9.96 -12.39
N LYS A 74 -2.44 -9.69 -13.37
CA LYS A 74 -2.54 -8.51 -14.22
C LYS A 74 -3.19 -8.90 -15.55
N GLU A 75 -4.33 -8.28 -15.87
CA GLU A 75 -4.98 -8.42 -17.17
C GLU A 75 -5.16 -7.06 -17.83
N LYS A 76 -4.47 -6.86 -18.96
CA LYS A 76 -4.44 -5.58 -19.68
C LYS A 76 -4.01 -4.43 -18.74
N SER A 77 -4.94 -3.54 -18.43
CA SER A 77 -4.72 -2.39 -17.53
C SER A 77 -5.44 -2.55 -16.19
N ILE A 78 -5.75 -3.78 -15.78
CA ILE A 78 -6.38 -4.08 -14.51
C ILE A 78 -5.49 -5.05 -13.74
N VAL A 79 -5.30 -4.80 -12.45
CA VAL A 79 -4.71 -5.76 -11.52
C VAL A 79 -5.79 -6.26 -10.58
N LEU A 80 -5.89 -7.57 -10.45
CA LEU A 80 -6.79 -8.27 -9.56
C LEU A 80 -5.95 -8.89 -8.46
N VAL A 81 -6.27 -8.58 -7.21
CA VAL A 81 -5.55 -9.10 -6.04
C VAL A 81 -6.56 -9.77 -5.11
N LYS A 82 -6.26 -11.00 -4.70
CA LYS A 82 -7.09 -11.83 -3.81
C LYS A 82 -6.40 -11.93 -2.45
N GLY A 83 -7.00 -11.29 -1.44
CA GLY A 83 -6.65 -11.48 -0.04
C GLY A 83 -7.47 -12.61 0.61
N PRO A 84 -7.28 -12.89 1.91
CA PRO A 84 -8.03 -13.92 2.63
C PRO A 84 -9.53 -13.60 2.72
N ASN A 85 -9.87 -12.32 2.98
CA ASN A 85 -11.25 -11.86 3.21
C ASN A 85 -11.65 -10.69 2.31
N GLU A 86 -10.85 -10.38 1.29
CA GLU A 86 -11.09 -9.25 0.42
C GLU A 86 -10.56 -9.47 -1.00
N PHE A 87 -11.16 -8.75 -1.94
CA PHE A 87 -10.78 -8.73 -3.35
C PHE A 87 -10.53 -7.29 -3.74
N VAL A 88 -9.37 -7.04 -4.35
CA VAL A 88 -8.94 -5.71 -4.76
C VAL A 88 -8.82 -5.66 -6.27
N ILE A 89 -9.42 -4.62 -6.85
CA ILE A 89 -9.28 -4.30 -8.27
C ILE A 89 -8.58 -2.96 -8.38
N ILE A 90 -7.47 -2.93 -9.10
CA ILE A 90 -6.70 -1.74 -9.40
C ILE A 90 -6.83 -1.45 -10.88
N ASP A 91 -7.36 -0.28 -11.22
CA ASP A 91 -7.36 0.23 -12.59
C ASP A 91 -6.07 1.03 -12.85
N ILE A 92 -5.22 0.49 -13.73
CA ILE A 92 -3.92 1.06 -14.10
C ILE A 92 -4.07 2.29 -15.02
N LYS A 93 -5.23 2.54 -15.63
CA LYS A 93 -5.46 3.76 -16.41
C LYS A 93 -6.03 4.88 -15.54
N THR A 94 -7.02 4.56 -14.72
CA THR A 94 -7.78 5.57 -13.97
C THR A 94 -7.26 5.80 -12.55
N ASN A 95 -6.30 5.00 -12.10
CA ASN A 95 -5.71 5.07 -10.76
C ASN A 95 -6.74 4.90 -9.63
N LYS A 96 -7.82 4.17 -9.95
CA LYS A 96 -8.89 3.84 -9.02
C LYS A 96 -8.65 2.45 -8.46
N LEU A 97 -8.78 2.36 -7.15
CA LEU A 97 -8.77 1.12 -6.41
C LEU A 97 -10.17 0.87 -5.85
N LYS A 98 -10.65 -0.37 -5.96
CA LYS A 98 -11.89 -0.81 -5.31
C LYS A 98 -11.64 -2.09 -4.54
N LYS A 99 -12.12 -2.10 -3.29
CA LYS A 99 -12.11 -3.27 -2.42
C LYS A 99 -13.50 -3.86 -2.32
N TYR A 100 -13.57 -5.18 -2.23
CA TYR A 100 -14.81 -5.92 -2.08
C TYR A 100 -14.61 -6.98 -1.00
N SER A 101 -15.53 -7.06 -0.03
CA SER A 101 -15.50 -8.07 1.02
C SER A 101 -16.18 -9.38 0.62
N THR A 102 -17.02 -9.37 -0.42
CA THR A 102 -17.76 -10.54 -0.87
C THR A 102 -17.72 -10.70 -2.40
N PRO A 103 -17.63 -11.93 -2.93
CA PRO A 103 -17.57 -12.18 -4.37
C PRO A 103 -18.74 -11.59 -5.15
N ASN A 104 -19.94 -11.58 -4.57
CA ASN A 104 -21.16 -11.14 -5.25
C ASN A 104 -21.20 -9.62 -5.51
N LYS A 105 -20.38 -8.84 -4.78
CA LYS A 105 -20.26 -7.39 -5.00
C LYS A 105 -19.23 -7.04 -6.08
N ILE A 106 -18.40 -8.00 -6.47
CA ILE A 106 -17.41 -7.82 -7.54
C ILE A 106 -18.16 -7.72 -8.87
N PRO A 107 -17.76 -6.81 -9.78
CA PRO A 107 -18.33 -6.77 -11.13
C PRO A 107 -18.25 -8.15 -11.81
N GLU A 108 -19.34 -8.60 -12.42
CA GLU A 108 -19.49 -9.97 -12.96
C GLU A 108 -18.31 -10.39 -13.86
N LYS A 109 -17.82 -9.48 -14.70
CA LYS A 109 -16.67 -9.68 -15.58
C LYS A 109 -15.39 -10.17 -14.87
N TYR A 110 -15.24 -9.91 -13.57
CA TYR A 110 -14.06 -10.31 -12.79
C TYR A 110 -14.34 -11.46 -11.83
N GLN A 111 -15.60 -11.81 -11.56
CA GLN A 111 -15.95 -12.86 -10.61
C GLN A 111 -15.37 -14.23 -11.02
N SER A 112 -15.48 -14.56 -12.31
CA SER A 112 -14.97 -15.83 -12.84
C SER A 112 -13.44 -15.92 -12.77
N ILE A 113 -12.74 -14.79 -12.88
CA ILE A 113 -11.29 -14.71 -12.78
C ILE A 113 -10.87 -14.94 -11.33
N PHE A 114 -11.48 -14.24 -10.38
CA PHE A 114 -11.19 -14.43 -8.96
C PHE A 114 -11.47 -15.85 -8.46
N LYS A 115 -12.49 -16.53 -9.00
CA LYS A 115 -12.76 -17.95 -8.71
C LYS A 115 -11.65 -18.88 -9.20
N LYS A 116 -10.94 -18.52 -10.27
CA LYS A 116 -9.84 -19.31 -10.85
C LYS A 116 -8.49 -19.03 -10.20
N MET A 117 -8.33 -17.88 -9.56
CA MET A 117 -7.12 -17.54 -8.79
C MET A 117 -7.04 -18.47 -7.57
N LYS A 118 -5.96 -19.25 -7.47
CA LYS A 118 -5.70 -20.15 -6.34
C LYS A 118 -5.28 -19.32 -5.14
#